data_AF-F7JMJ9-F1
#
_entry.id   AF-F7JMJ9-F1
#
_cell.length_a   1.000
_cell.length_b   1.000
_cell.length_c   1.000
_cell.angle_alpha   90.00
_cell.angle_beta   90.00
_cell.angle_gamma   90.00
#
_symmetry.space_group_name_H-M   'P 1'
#
loop_
_entity.id
_entity.type
_entity.pdbx_description
1 polymer ?
#
loop_
_entity_poly.entity_id
_entity_poly.type
_entity_poly.pdbx_seq_one_letter_code
_entity_poly.pdbx_strand_id
1 'polypeptide(L)'
;MKKIKLGYVPTRRSIFSAPDAIKYRGLTADRLTELGIDFVDITDINEEGLLYDDRDVEKIAEKFEKEGVDGLMLAHCNFGTEYVCARLAKRLGLPVLLWGPLDERPEPNGERLRDTQCGLFATGKVLRRFRVPFTYLTNCRLSDPVFERGVRDFLAVCNVVKTFKNIRILQISTRPFDFWTTMCNEGELLEKFNIQLSPIPMTELIEEIKAVKEEKTKLNEMLDVIHETMEVQIKENEVENVAALAAAMKNLVEKYGCQAAAIQCWNALQTEIGIMPCAANAILNEEGIPVVCETDIHGAVTALLVEAAGMGEVRSFFADWTIRHPDLDNGELLQHCGPWPVSVAAEKPKLTYPLAFDHPGSLTAEAKHGDVTLCRFDGDNGEYSLLLGRAKGVDGPKGMGTYLWVEVENIKRLEAKIVEGPYIHHCVGIHKDVVPVLYEACKYIGVAPDLYDPIEEEVKAYLRGE
;
A
#
# COMPACT_ATOMS: atom_id res chain seq x y z
N MET A 1 10.63 8.09 -2.49
CA MET A 1 10.11 6.71 -2.41
C MET A 1 11.20 5.74 -1.98
N LYS A 2 10.92 4.84 -1.04
CA LYS A 2 11.89 3.81 -0.63
C LYS A 2 11.98 2.76 -1.74
N LYS A 3 13.18 2.57 -2.29
CA LYS A 3 13.45 1.57 -3.34
C LYS A 3 13.39 0.17 -2.70
N ILE A 4 12.61 -0.73 -3.29
CA ILE A 4 12.52 -2.13 -2.86
C ILE A 4 13.73 -2.87 -3.42
N LYS A 5 14.49 -3.53 -2.54
CA LYS A 5 15.66 -4.32 -2.94
C LYS A 5 15.33 -5.81 -2.94
N LEU A 6 15.51 -6.45 -4.08
CA LEU A 6 15.21 -7.87 -4.29
C LEU A 6 16.44 -8.76 -4.03
N GLY A 7 16.30 -9.82 -3.25
CA GLY A 7 17.31 -10.87 -3.12
C GLY A 7 17.15 -11.87 -4.26
N TYR A 8 18.06 -11.86 -5.24
CA TYR A 8 18.02 -12.77 -6.38
C TYR A 8 18.76 -14.07 -6.03
N VAL A 9 18.01 -15.17 -5.90
CA VAL A 9 18.51 -16.48 -5.47
C VAL A 9 18.30 -17.51 -6.58
N PRO A 10 19.22 -17.59 -7.56
CA PRO A 10 19.24 -18.64 -8.55
C PRO A 10 19.59 -19.99 -7.89
N THR A 11 18.83 -21.04 -8.16
CA THR A 11 19.03 -22.38 -7.58
C THR A 11 19.17 -23.45 -8.64
N ARG A 12 19.92 -24.51 -8.30
CA ARG A 12 20.06 -25.70 -9.15
C ARG A 12 20.06 -27.00 -8.36
N ARG A 13 20.04 -28.13 -9.07
CA ARG A 13 20.32 -29.48 -8.55
C ARG A 13 21.45 -30.14 -9.35
N SER A 14 22.21 -31.01 -8.70
CA SER A 14 23.42 -31.65 -9.27
C SER A 14 23.17 -32.64 -10.41
N ILE A 15 21.95 -33.15 -10.56
CA ILE A 15 21.62 -34.16 -11.58
C ILE A 15 21.35 -33.56 -12.97
N PHE A 16 21.27 -32.23 -13.09
CA PHE A 16 20.98 -31.49 -14.32
C PHE A 16 22.13 -30.53 -14.66
N SER A 17 22.14 -29.99 -15.88
CA SER A 17 23.21 -29.13 -16.41
C SER A 17 23.49 -27.93 -15.50
N ALA A 18 24.68 -27.89 -14.91
CA ALA A 18 25.18 -26.72 -14.20
C ALA A 18 25.54 -25.56 -15.14
N PRO A 19 26.18 -25.79 -16.32
CA PRO A 19 26.43 -24.73 -17.29
C PRO A 19 25.16 -23.99 -17.72
N ASP A 20 24.05 -24.70 -17.98
CA ASP A 20 22.78 -24.06 -18.34
C ASP A 20 22.16 -23.31 -17.16
N ALA A 21 22.28 -23.84 -15.94
CA ALA A 21 21.82 -23.10 -14.76
C ALA A 21 22.58 -21.77 -14.59
N ILE A 22 23.90 -21.77 -14.81
CA ILE A 22 24.74 -20.56 -14.78
C ILE A 22 24.37 -19.59 -15.91
N LYS A 23 24.07 -20.09 -17.11
CA LYS A 23 23.58 -19.29 -18.24
C LYS A 23 22.27 -18.59 -17.88
N TYR A 24 21.27 -19.32 -17.39
CA TYR A 24 19.97 -18.73 -17.03
C TYR A 24 20.02 -17.81 -15.81
N ARG A 25 20.96 -18.05 -14.89
CA ARG A 25 21.30 -17.09 -13.85
C ARG A 25 21.71 -15.74 -14.46
N GLY A 26 22.68 -15.76 -15.37
CA GLY A 26 23.17 -14.55 -16.04
C GLY A 26 22.06 -13.83 -16.81
N LEU A 27 21.33 -14.55 -17.67
CA LEU A 27 20.25 -13.97 -18.46
C LEU A 27 19.14 -13.34 -17.60
N THR A 28 18.82 -13.94 -16.45
CA THR A 28 17.81 -13.39 -15.54
C THR A 28 18.34 -12.12 -14.87
N ALA A 29 19.59 -12.11 -14.41
CA ALA A 29 20.21 -10.93 -13.82
C ALA A 29 20.31 -9.76 -14.83
N ASP A 30 20.68 -10.05 -16.08
CA ASP A 30 20.69 -9.08 -17.17
C ASP A 30 19.28 -8.51 -17.38
N ARG A 31 18.25 -9.37 -17.43
CA ARG A 31 16.86 -8.93 -17.59
C ARG A 31 16.37 -8.07 -16.41
N LEU A 32 16.71 -8.43 -15.17
CA LEU A 32 16.38 -7.61 -13.99
C LEU A 32 17.06 -6.23 -14.07
N THR A 33 18.30 -6.19 -14.55
CA THR A 33 19.05 -4.93 -14.79
C THR A 33 18.40 -4.08 -15.87
N GLU A 34 18.01 -4.67 -17.01
CA GLU A 34 17.27 -3.98 -18.09
C GLU A 34 15.96 -3.36 -17.59
N LEU A 35 15.27 -4.04 -16.67
CA LEU A 35 14.02 -3.58 -16.08
C LEU A 35 14.20 -2.50 -14.99
N GLY A 36 15.44 -2.18 -14.63
CA GLY A 36 15.79 -1.22 -13.59
C GLY A 36 15.51 -1.73 -12.17
N ILE A 37 15.44 -3.05 -11.97
CA ILE A 37 15.19 -3.64 -10.66
C ILE A 37 16.45 -3.54 -9.79
N ASP A 38 16.28 -3.07 -8.54
CA ASP A 38 17.34 -3.12 -7.54
C ASP A 38 17.42 -4.51 -6.96
N PHE A 39 18.53 -5.22 -7.18
CA PHE A 39 18.70 -6.56 -6.64
C PHE A 39 20.12 -6.81 -6.14
N VAL A 40 20.20 -7.75 -5.20
CA VAL A 40 21.45 -8.33 -4.70
C VAL A 40 21.42 -9.81 -5.02
N ASP A 41 22.47 -10.31 -5.68
CA ASP A 41 22.60 -11.72 -6.03
C ASP A 41 23.52 -12.47 -5.05
N ILE A 42 23.81 -13.74 -5.38
CA ILE A 42 24.65 -14.64 -4.60
C ILE A 42 25.91 -15.07 -5.37
N THR A 43 26.34 -14.30 -6.37
CA THR A 43 27.46 -14.66 -7.28
C THR A 43 28.80 -14.83 -6.57
N ASP A 44 28.98 -14.20 -5.42
CA ASP A 44 30.15 -14.20 -4.55
C ASP A 44 30.12 -15.25 -3.43
N ILE A 45 29.01 -15.99 -3.28
CA ILE A 45 28.82 -16.93 -2.16
C ILE A 45 29.54 -18.26 -2.40
N ASN A 46 29.55 -18.76 -3.63
CA ASN A 46 30.24 -19.97 -4.06
C ASN A 46 30.66 -19.87 -5.53
N GLU A 47 31.48 -20.82 -6.00
CA GLU A 47 32.08 -20.79 -7.36
C GLU A 47 31.04 -20.70 -8.49
N GLU A 48 29.83 -21.21 -8.26
CA GLU A 48 28.77 -21.22 -9.26
C GLU A 48 27.75 -20.10 -9.09
N GLY A 49 27.81 -19.34 -7.99
CA GLY A 49 26.80 -18.34 -7.64
C GLY A 49 25.37 -18.89 -7.70
N LEU A 50 25.17 -20.12 -7.23
CA LEU A 50 23.90 -20.84 -7.26
C LEU A 50 23.63 -21.46 -5.89
N LEU A 51 22.37 -21.41 -5.44
CA LEU A 51 21.95 -22.06 -4.21
C LEU A 51 21.70 -23.55 -4.46
N TYR A 52 22.57 -24.42 -3.94
CA TYR A 52 22.41 -25.88 -3.97
C TYR A 52 22.97 -26.59 -2.73
N ASP A 53 23.66 -25.88 -1.84
CA ASP A 53 24.30 -26.41 -0.64
C ASP A 53 23.76 -25.73 0.61
N ASP A 54 23.49 -26.52 1.64
CA ASP A 54 22.98 -26.05 2.93
C ASP A 54 23.97 -25.13 3.65
N ARG A 55 25.27 -25.32 3.42
CA ARG A 55 26.36 -24.55 4.03
C ARG A 55 26.38 -23.09 3.59
N ASP A 56 25.70 -22.75 2.50
CA ASP A 56 25.63 -21.39 1.97
C ASP A 56 24.40 -20.61 2.46
N VAL A 57 23.43 -21.29 3.08
CA VAL A 57 22.17 -20.66 3.54
C VAL A 57 22.43 -19.50 4.50
N GLU A 58 23.26 -19.69 5.52
CA GLU A 58 23.51 -18.64 6.51
C GLU A 58 24.28 -17.46 5.92
N LYS A 59 25.27 -17.73 5.05
CA LYS A 59 26.03 -16.66 4.37
C LYS A 59 25.13 -15.79 3.50
N ILE A 60 24.18 -16.41 2.78
CA ILE A 60 23.21 -15.69 1.95
C ILE A 60 22.27 -14.88 2.85
N ALA A 61 21.79 -15.46 3.95
CA ALA A 61 20.91 -14.76 4.88
C ALA A 61 21.60 -13.52 5.48
N GLU A 62 22.81 -13.67 6.01
CA GLU A 62 23.61 -12.57 6.56
C GLU A 62 23.88 -11.48 5.52
N LYS A 63 24.22 -11.86 4.27
CA LYS A 63 24.41 -10.92 3.17
C LYS A 63 23.14 -10.12 2.91
N PHE A 64 21.99 -10.80 2.79
CA PHE A 64 20.73 -10.15 2.45
C PHE A 64 20.20 -9.26 3.59
N GLU A 65 20.40 -9.65 4.85
CA GLU A 65 20.11 -8.81 6.01
C GLU A 65 20.98 -7.55 6.02
N LYS A 66 22.30 -7.70 5.80
CA LYS A 66 23.24 -6.57 5.72
C LYS A 66 22.89 -5.62 4.58
N GLU A 67 22.46 -6.16 3.44
CA GLU A 67 22.09 -5.38 2.27
C GLU A 67 20.69 -4.75 2.38
N GLY A 68 19.87 -5.16 3.35
CA GLY A 68 18.51 -4.68 3.54
C GLY A 68 17.56 -5.15 2.43
N VAL A 69 17.63 -6.43 2.07
CA VAL A 69 16.72 -7.06 1.10
C VAL A 69 15.28 -7.10 1.65
N ASP A 70 14.31 -6.78 0.80
CA ASP A 70 12.89 -6.67 1.15
C ASP A 70 12.04 -7.86 0.71
N GLY A 71 12.56 -8.69 -0.20
CA GLY A 71 11.88 -9.87 -0.74
C GLY A 71 12.86 -10.79 -1.47
N LEU A 72 12.48 -12.06 -1.65
CA LEU A 72 13.35 -13.08 -2.25
C LEU A 72 12.76 -13.57 -3.57
N MET A 73 13.58 -13.64 -4.61
CA MET A 73 13.25 -14.33 -5.85
C MET A 73 14.03 -15.64 -5.91
N LEU A 74 13.33 -16.74 -5.64
CA LEU A 74 13.85 -18.09 -5.81
C LEU A 74 13.71 -18.49 -7.28
N ALA A 75 14.78 -18.30 -8.05
CA ALA A 75 14.80 -18.58 -9.48
C ALA A 75 15.35 -19.99 -9.76
N HIS A 76 14.48 -20.90 -10.17
CA HIS A 76 14.85 -22.25 -10.54
C HIS A 76 15.56 -22.27 -11.90
N CYS A 77 16.88 -22.10 -11.93
CA CYS A 77 17.66 -22.09 -13.17
C CYS A 77 17.89 -23.51 -13.74
N ASN A 78 17.57 -24.55 -12.98
CA ASN A 78 17.22 -25.89 -13.46
C ASN A 78 16.19 -26.48 -12.46
N PHE A 79 16.23 -27.76 -12.09
CA PHE A 79 15.39 -28.31 -11.02
C PHE A 79 15.46 -27.58 -9.67
N GLY A 80 16.62 -27.06 -9.23
CA GLY A 80 16.74 -26.37 -7.92
C GLY A 80 16.78 -27.30 -6.70
N THR A 81 17.29 -26.83 -5.57
CA THR A 81 17.41 -27.65 -4.35
C THR A 81 16.36 -27.24 -3.32
N GLU A 82 15.22 -27.92 -3.33
CA GLU A 82 13.99 -27.50 -2.66
C GLU A 82 14.12 -27.26 -1.14
N TYR A 83 14.95 -28.06 -0.46
CA TYR A 83 15.08 -27.97 1.00
C TYR A 83 15.91 -26.75 1.44
N VAL A 84 16.97 -26.38 0.70
CA VAL A 84 17.77 -25.18 1.02
C VAL A 84 17.01 -23.91 0.68
N CYS A 85 16.24 -23.91 -0.40
CA CYS A 85 15.33 -22.81 -0.75
C CYS A 85 14.35 -22.53 0.40
N ALA A 86 13.71 -23.57 0.93
CA ALA A 86 12.76 -23.44 2.04
C ALA A 86 13.43 -23.02 3.35
N ARG A 87 14.65 -23.51 3.64
CA ARG A 87 15.42 -23.09 4.83
C ARG A 87 15.80 -21.62 4.77
N LEU A 88 16.33 -21.16 3.64
CA LEU A 88 16.68 -19.75 3.44
C LEU A 88 15.45 -18.85 3.58
N ALA A 89 14.36 -19.19 2.88
CA ALA A 89 13.13 -18.43 2.94
C ALA A 89 12.55 -18.35 4.37
N LYS A 90 12.60 -19.46 5.12
CA LYS A 90 12.17 -19.50 6.52
C LYS A 90 13.08 -18.67 7.44
N ARG A 91 14.40 -18.72 7.21
CA ARG A 91 15.41 -17.98 7.99
C ARG A 91 15.28 -16.47 7.84
N LEU A 92 14.92 -16.00 6.65
CA LEU A 92 14.77 -14.57 6.36
C LEU A 92 13.38 -14.03 6.70
N GLY A 93 12.32 -14.83 6.56
CA GLY A 93 10.95 -14.40 6.89
C GLY A 93 10.43 -13.25 6.01
N LEU A 94 11.03 -13.06 4.83
CA LEU A 94 10.66 -12.08 3.82
C LEU A 94 9.64 -12.67 2.83
N PRO A 95 8.89 -11.84 2.08
CA PRO A 95 8.10 -12.29 0.94
C PRO A 95 8.95 -13.10 -0.06
N VAL A 96 8.34 -14.11 -0.69
CA VAL A 96 9.04 -15.04 -1.59
C VAL A 96 8.32 -15.11 -2.93
N LEU A 97 9.03 -14.79 -4.00
CA LEU A 97 8.66 -15.08 -5.38
C LEU A 97 9.31 -16.38 -5.81
N LEU A 98 8.49 -17.40 -6.06
CA LEU A 98 8.93 -18.65 -6.66
C LEU A 98 8.72 -18.57 -8.18
N TRP A 99 9.80 -18.73 -8.95
CA TRP A 99 9.76 -18.65 -10.41
C TRP A 99 10.87 -19.47 -11.06
N GLY A 100 10.72 -19.80 -12.34
CA GLY A 100 11.82 -20.32 -13.15
C GLY A 100 11.56 -20.07 -14.65
N PRO A 101 12.61 -19.99 -15.48
CA PRO A 101 12.48 -19.83 -16.92
C PRO A 101 11.97 -21.11 -17.60
N LEU A 102 11.18 -20.98 -18.66
CA LEU A 102 10.72 -22.12 -19.46
C LEU A 102 11.89 -22.99 -19.93
N ASP A 103 11.77 -24.30 -19.75
CA ASP A 103 12.76 -25.27 -20.20
C ASP A 103 12.85 -25.29 -21.74
N GLU A 104 14.03 -25.65 -22.25
CA GLU A 104 14.24 -25.85 -23.67
C GLU A 104 13.54 -27.11 -24.18
N ARG A 105 13.48 -27.24 -25.51
CA ARG A 105 13.21 -28.53 -26.12
C ARG A 105 14.28 -29.53 -25.66
N PRO A 106 13.91 -30.78 -25.33
CA PRO A 106 14.88 -31.85 -25.10
C PRO A 106 15.85 -32.00 -26.28
N GLU A 107 17.06 -32.46 -26.00
CA GLU A 107 18.06 -32.76 -27.01
C GLU A 107 17.57 -33.88 -27.97
N PRO A 108 18.13 -34.00 -29.18
CA PRO A 108 17.71 -35.03 -30.14
C PRO A 108 17.80 -36.48 -29.61
N ASN A 109 18.66 -36.71 -28.62
CA ASN A 109 18.81 -38.00 -27.93
C ASN A 109 17.79 -38.22 -26.79
N GLY A 110 16.92 -37.24 -26.52
CA GLY A 110 15.88 -37.28 -25.49
C GLY A 110 16.30 -36.73 -24.13
N GLU A 111 17.56 -36.31 -23.95
CA GLU A 111 18.04 -35.73 -22.69
C GLU A 111 17.44 -34.33 -22.45
N ARG A 112 17.21 -34.00 -21.17
CA ARG A 112 16.81 -32.65 -20.75
C ARG A 112 17.94 -32.02 -19.97
N LEU A 113 18.39 -30.85 -20.40
CA LEU A 113 19.44 -30.09 -19.70
C LEU A 113 18.96 -29.53 -18.37
N ARG A 114 17.66 -29.18 -18.30
CA ARG A 114 17.00 -28.60 -17.14
C ARG A 114 15.65 -29.28 -16.90
N ASP A 115 15.16 -29.18 -15.68
CA ASP A 115 13.86 -29.72 -15.27
C ASP A 115 13.21 -28.74 -14.28
N THR A 116 13.14 -27.49 -14.74
CA THR A 116 12.79 -26.30 -13.98
C THR A 116 11.38 -26.43 -13.41
N GLN A 117 10.43 -26.79 -14.26
CA GLN A 117 9.02 -26.88 -13.87
C GLN A 117 8.79 -27.93 -12.76
N CYS A 118 9.40 -29.11 -12.87
CA CYS A 118 9.31 -30.13 -11.83
C CYS A 118 9.90 -29.64 -10.50
N GLY A 119 11.01 -28.91 -10.57
CA GLY A 119 11.64 -28.22 -9.46
C GLY A 119 10.74 -27.23 -8.71
N LEU A 120 9.97 -26.43 -9.45
CA LEU A 120 9.00 -25.48 -8.91
C LEU A 120 7.91 -26.21 -8.11
N PHE A 121 7.41 -27.35 -8.62
CA PHE A 121 6.41 -28.16 -7.92
C PHE A 121 6.96 -28.73 -6.60
N ALA A 122 8.20 -29.23 -6.63
CA ALA A 122 8.88 -29.74 -5.45
C ALA A 122 9.07 -28.64 -4.39
N THR A 123 9.59 -27.48 -4.79
CA THR A 123 9.84 -26.35 -3.89
C THR A 123 8.56 -25.76 -3.32
N GLY A 124 7.53 -25.58 -4.15
CA GLY A 124 6.21 -25.15 -3.67
C GLY A 124 5.62 -26.11 -2.63
N LYS A 125 5.84 -27.43 -2.75
CA LYS A 125 5.42 -28.40 -1.72
C LYS A 125 6.20 -28.22 -0.42
N VAL A 126 7.50 -27.97 -0.48
CA VAL A 126 8.34 -27.80 0.72
C VAL A 126 8.06 -26.47 1.42
N LEU A 127 7.92 -25.34 0.69
CA LEU A 127 7.55 -24.04 1.26
C LEU A 127 6.25 -24.11 2.07
N ARG A 128 5.21 -24.76 1.53
CA ARG A 128 3.95 -25.02 2.26
C ARG A 128 4.16 -25.82 3.54
N ARG A 129 5.05 -26.83 3.53
CA ARG A 129 5.36 -27.62 4.74
C ARG A 129 6.12 -26.83 5.80
N PHE A 130 6.96 -25.87 5.38
CA PHE A 130 7.65 -24.93 6.27
C PHE A 130 6.76 -23.77 6.75
N ARG A 131 5.51 -23.70 6.25
CA ARG A 131 4.58 -22.59 6.47
C ARG A 131 5.21 -21.25 6.07
N VAL A 132 5.87 -21.24 4.92
CA VAL A 132 6.39 -20.02 4.29
C VAL A 132 5.38 -19.60 3.23
N PRO A 133 4.72 -18.43 3.36
CA PRO A 133 3.89 -17.88 2.30
C PRO A 133 4.77 -17.51 1.10
N PHE A 134 4.23 -17.67 -0.10
CA PHE A 134 4.94 -17.34 -1.33
C PHE A 134 3.96 -16.96 -2.45
N THR A 135 4.46 -16.13 -3.36
CA THR A 135 3.87 -15.76 -4.62
C THR A 135 4.48 -16.64 -5.70
N TYR A 136 3.64 -17.22 -6.54
CA TYR A 136 4.08 -18.07 -7.64
C TYR A 136 3.84 -17.35 -8.97
N LEU A 137 4.92 -16.98 -9.63
CA LEU A 137 4.87 -16.54 -11.02
C LEU A 137 5.01 -17.77 -11.91
N THR A 138 4.02 -17.97 -12.78
CA THR A 138 4.02 -19.14 -13.67
C THR A 138 5.28 -19.17 -14.53
N ASN A 139 5.75 -20.39 -14.79
CA ASN A 139 6.93 -20.65 -15.60
C ASN A 139 6.77 -20.02 -17.00
N CYS A 140 7.62 -19.04 -17.31
CA CYS A 140 7.54 -18.23 -18.54
C CYS A 140 8.96 -17.91 -19.07
N ARG A 141 9.07 -17.30 -20.25
CA ARG A 141 10.34 -16.78 -20.76
C ARG A 141 10.61 -15.40 -20.18
N LEU A 142 11.88 -15.03 -20.09
CA LEU A 142 12.32 -13.69 -19.67
C LEU A 142 11.79 -12.56 -20.57
N SER A 143 11.50 -12.88 -21.84
CA SER A 143 10.93 -11.96 -22.83
C SER A 143 9.41 -11.86 -22.75
N ASP A 144 8.73 -12.75 -22.03
CA ASP A 144 7.28 -12.76 -21.99
C ASP A 144 6.80 -11.59 -21.09
N PRO A 145 5.76 -10.84 -21.47
CA PRO A 145 5.27 -9.70 -20.67
C PRO A 145 4.88 -10.08 -19.23
N VAL A 146 4.43 -11.31 -19.02
CA VAL A 146 4.13 -11.88 -17.69
C VAL A 146 5.32 -11.84 -16.75
N PHE A 147 6.56 -11.98 -17.24
CA PHE A 147 7.75 -11.93 -16.39
C PHE A 147 7.93 -10.55 -15.78
N GLU A 148 7.95 -9.50 -16.61
CA GLU A 148 8.10 -8.12 -16.14
C GLU A 148 6.96 -7.74 -15.20
N ARG A 149 5.71 -7.98 -15.60
CA ARG A 149 4.54 -7.70 -14.77
C ARG A 149 4.63 -8.41 -13.42
N GLY A 150 4.87 -9.72 -13.41
CA GLY A 150 4.93 -10.51 -12.18
C GLY A 150 6.04 -10.07 -11.22
N VAL A 151 7.21 -9.68 -11.75
CA VAL A 151 8.29 -9.13 -10.92
C VAL A 151 7.89 -7.76 -10.34
N ARG A 152 7.30 -6.87 -11.15
CA ARG A 152 6.84 -5.54 -10.68
C ARG A 152 5.74 -5.65 -9.62
N ASP A 153 4.75 -6.51 -9.83
CA ASP A 153 3.69 -6.78 -8.87
C ASP A 153 4.26 -7.32 -7.57
N PHE A 154 5.22 -8.25 -7.64
CA PHE A 154 5.87 -8.80 -6.46
C PHE A 154 6.67 -7.74 -5.69
N LEU A 155 7.32 -6.78 -6.35
CA LEU A 155 7.98 -5.66 -5.68
C LEU A 155 6.96 -4.77 -4.96
N ALA A 156 5.79 -4.55 -5.55
CA ALA A 156 4.70 -3.83 -4.89
C ALA A 156 4.16 -4.60 -3.68
N VAL A 157 4.01 -5.92 -3.78
CA VAL A 157 3.67 -6.79 -2.63
C VAL A 157 4.72 -6.64 -1.52
N CYS A 158 6.02 -6.67 -1.86
CA CYS A 158 7.09 -6.45 -0.88
C CYS A 158 6.98 -5.07 -0.21
N ASN A 159 6.63 -4.02 -0.97
CA ASN A 159 6.44 -2.68 -0.43
C ASN A 159 5.26 -2.61 0.55
N VAL A 160 4.15 -3.26 0.23
CA VAL A 160 2.99 -3.37 1.14
C VAL A 160 3.39 -4.06 2.44
N VAL A 161 4.05 -5.22 2.35
CA VAL A 161 4.48 -5.99 3.55
C VAL A 161 5.48 -5.20 4.39
N LYS A 162 6.46 -4.55 3.76
CA LYS A 162 7.44 -3.70 4.43
C LYS A 162 6.76 -2.52 5.12
N THR A 163 5.80 -1.88 4.45
CA THR A 163 5.05 -0.75 5.01
C THR A 163 4.25 -1.20 6.22
N PHE A 164 3.42 -2.23 6.07
CA PHE A 164 2.53 -2.75 7.11
C PHE A 164 3.26 -3.11 8.41
N LYS A 165 4.38 -3.85 8.31
CA LYS A 165 5.19 -4.27 9.47
C LYS A 165 5.89 -3.12 10.20
N ASN A 166 5.93 -1.93 9.61
CA ASN A 166 6.62 -0.76 10.13
C ASN A 166 5.69 0.45 10.27
N ILE A 167 4.36 0.27 10.31
CA ILE A 167 3.42 1.39 10.45
C ILE A 167 3.57 2.03 11.84
N ARG A 168 3.73 3.34 11.83
CA ARG A 168 3.66 4.22 12.99
C ARG A 168 2.72 5.37 12.66
N ILE A 169 1.66 5.53 13.44
CA ILE A 169 0.62 6.53 13.20
C ILE A 169 0.64 7.56 14.33
N LEU A 170 0.73 8.83 13.98
CA LEU A 170 0.53 9.93 14.92
C LEU A 170 -0.97 10.03 15.22
N GLN A 171 -1.37 9.78 16.47
CA GLN A 171 -2.75 9.97 16.88
C GLN A 171 -2.89 11.32 17.57
N ILE A 172 -3.58 12.26 16.93
CA ILE A 172 -3.78 13.62 17.45
C ILE A 172 -5.13 13.68 18.15
N SER A 173 -5.08 13.67 19.49
CA SER A 173 -6.23 13.61 20.38
C SER A 173 -7.04 12.30 20.26
N THR A 174 -8.16 12.24 20.95
CA THR A 174 -9.08 11.08 20.93
C THR A 174 -10.13 11.26 19.83
N ARG A 175 -10.66 10.14 19.32
CA ARG A 175 -11.86 10.18 18.46
C ARG A 175 -13.01 11.00 19.09
N PRO A 176 -13.91 11.60 18.29
CA PRO A 176 -15.16 12.14 18.80
C PRO A 176 -15.94 11.09 19.61
N PHE A 177 -16.62 11.52 20.67
CA PHE A 177 -17.32 10.59 21.59
C PHE A 177 -18.35 9.72 20.86
N ASP A 178 -19.11 10.31 19.94
CA ASP A 178 -20.19 9.62 19.22
C ASP A 178 -19.68 8.65 18.12
N PHE A 179 -18.39 8.69 17.77
CA PHE A 179 -17.81 7.92 16.67
C PHE A 179 -17.30 6.55 17.11
N TRP A 180 -18.19 5.73 17.68
CA TRP A 180 -17.86 4.38 18.14
C TRP A 180 -17.36 3.47 17.01
N THR A 181 -17.77 3.74 15.77
CA THR A 181 -17.31 3.05 14.56
C THR A 181 -15.79 3.18 14.33
N THR A 182 -15.13 4.22 14.87
CA THR A 182 -13.68 4.44 14.72
C THR A 182 -12.87 3.91 15.91
N MET A 183 -13.48 3.13 16.79
CA MET A 183 -12.74 2.45 17.86
C MET A 183 -11.71 1.50 17.26
N CYS A 184 -10.51 1.50 17.82
CA CYS A 184 -9.49 0.53 17.51
C CYS A 184 -8.97 -0.13 18.79
N ASN A 185 -8.43 -1.33 18.65
CA ASN A 185 -7.70 -2.01 19.72
C ASN A 185 -6.20 -1.83 19.48
N GLU A 186 -5.61 -0.80 20.08
CA GLU A 186 -4.17 -0.50 19.95
C GLU A 186 -3.28 -1.68 20.37
N GLY A 187 -3.67 -2.42 21.42
CA GLY A 187 -2.93 -3.60 21.88
C GLY A 187 -2.86 -4.68 20.82
N GLU A 188 -3.98 -4.99 20.16
CA GLU A 188 -4.02 -5.98 19.09
C GLU A 188 -3.25 -5.53 17.84
N LEU A 189 -3.36 -4.26 17.46
CA LEU A 189 -2.60 -3.69 16.35
C LEU A 189 -1.08 -3.84 16.58
N LEU A 190 -0.63 -3.61 17.81
CA LEU A 190 0.77 -3.80 18.18
C LEU A 190 1.17 -5.28 18.25
N GLU A 191 0.43 -6.10 19.01
CA GLU A 191 0.79 -7.48 19.30
C GLU A 191 0.73 -8.40 18.08
N LYS A 192 -0.26 -8.20 17.19
CA LYS A 192 -0.45 -9.03 15.99
C LYS A 192 0.36 -8.51 14.81
N PHE A 193 0.44 -7.20 14.62
CA PHE A 193 0.91 -6.60 13.37
C PHE A 193 2.13 -5.67 13.53
N ASN A 194 2.54 -5.37 14.76
CA ASN A 194 3.58 -4.37 15.06
C ASN A 194 3.22 -2.95 14.55
N ILE A 195 1.93 -2.64 14.49
CA ILE A 195 1.43 -1.30 14.17
C ILE A 195 1.44 -0.47 15.46
N GLN A 196 2.13 0.66 15.45
CA GLN A 196 2.34 1.48 16.65
C GLN A 196 1.59 2.81 16.53
N LEU A 197 0.97 3.24 17.63
CA LEU A 197 0.38 4.57 17.73
C LEU A 197 1.31 5.47 18.56
N SER A 198 1.36 6.74 18.19
CA SER A 198 2.02 7.80 18.96
C SER A 198 0.94 8.81 19.34
N PRO A 199 0.21 8.58 20.46
CA PRO A 199 -0.85 9.48 20.89
C PRO A 199 -0.29 10.77 21.49
N ILE A 200 -0.83 11.90 21.03
CA ILE A 200 -0.54 13.23 21.59
C ILE A 200 -1.85 13.92 21.99
N PRO A 201 -1.84 14.73 23.07
CA PRO A 201 -2.98 15.57 23.40
C PRO A 201 -3.12 16.72 22.39
N MET A 202 -4.35 17.24 22.21
CA MET A 202 -4.60 18.40 21.35
C MET A 202 -3.73 19.62 21.73
N THR A 203 -3.42 19.78 23.02
CA THR A 203 -2.56 20.88 23.51
C THR A 203 -1.17 20.89 22.90
N GLU A 204 -0.56 19.73 22.66
CA GLU A 204 0.76 19.64 22.03
C GLU A 204 0.71 20.12 20.58
N LEU A 205 -0.36 19.79 19.84
CA LEU A 205 -0.57 20.33 18.49
C LEU A 205 -0.74 21.86 18.52
N ILE A 206 -1.52 22.39 19.47
CA ILE A 206 -1.74 23.84 19.59
C ILE A 206 -0.43 24.58 19.94
N GLU A 207 0.42 24.00 20.78
CA GLU A 207 1.75 24.55 21.09
C GLU A 207 2.65 24.57 19.86
N GLU A 208 2.66 23.49 19.07
CA GLU A 208 3.43 23.41 17.84
C GLU A 208 2.95 24.42 16.79
N ILE A 209 1.62 24.61 16.65
CA ILE A 209 1.04 25.64 15.77
C ILE A 209 1.54 27.04 16.16
N LYS A 210 1.59 27.35 17.46
CA LYS A 210 2.11 28.63 17.95
C LYS A 210 3.59 28.79 17.61
N ALA A 211 4.39 27.74 17.82
CA ALA A 211 5.82 27.75 17.49
C ALA A 211 6.07 27.98 15.99
N VAL A 212 5.32 27.30 15.12
CA VAL A 212 5.40 27.48 13.66
C VAL A 212 5.08 28.93 13.25
N LYS A 213 4.08 29.55 13.87
CA LYS A 213 3.72 30.96 13.60
C LYS A 213 4.78 31.95 14.05
N GLU A 214 5.47 31.66 15.14
CA GLU A 214 6.57 32.49 15.63
C GLU A 214 7.81 32.36 14.73
N GLU A 215 8.11 31.15 14.26
CA GLU A 215 9.26 30.82 13.40
C GLU A 215 9.10 31.34 11.96
N LYS A 216 7.89 31.31 11.42
CA LYS A 216 7.45 31.82 10.10
C LYS A 216 8.02 31.12 8.86
N THR A 217 9.18 30.46 8.89
CA THR A 217 9.76 29.83 7.69
C THR A 217 8.84 28.72 7.18
N LYS A 218 8.53 27.74 8.02
CA LYS A 218 7.64 26.62 7.63
C LYS A 218 6.21 27.09 7.36
N LEU A 219 5.77 28.16 8.03
CA LEU A 219 4.48 28.79 7.75
C LEU A 219 4.43 29.33 6.32
N ASN A 220 5.44 30.09 5.90
CA ASN A 220 5.50 30.69 4.56
C ASN A 220 5.57 29.63 3.46
N GLU A 221 6.32 28.54 3.68
CA GLU A 221 6.33 27.40 2.75
C GLU A 221 4.93 26.83 2.51
N MET A 222 4.14 26.65 3.58
CA MET A 222 2.77 26.14 3.46
C MET A 222 1.81 27.17 2.86
N LEU A 223 2.00 28.46 3.12
CA LEU A 223 1.23 29.54 2.47
C LEU A 223 1.45 29.55 0.96
N ASP A 224 2.71 29.42 0.51
CA ASP A 224 3.05 29.34 -0.90
C ASP A 224 2.34 28.16 -1.58
N VAL A 225 2.35 26.99 -0.94
CA VAL A 225 1.61 25.80 -1.42
C VAL A 225 0.12 26.09 -1.56
N ILE A 226 -0.51 26.73 -0.57
CA ILE A 226 -1.95 27.05 -0.62
C ILE A 226 -2.25 28.00 -1.79
N HIS A 227 -1.47 29.08 -1.95
CA HIS A 227 -1.72 30.07 -3.01
C HIS A 227 -1.46 29.51 -4.41
N GLU A 228 -0.47 28.62 -4.56
CA GLU A 228 -0.18 27.95 -5.81
C GLU A 228 -1.31 26.98 -6.18
N THR A 229 -1.69 26.10 -5.24
CA THR A 229 -2.51 24.92 -5.53
C THR A 229 -4.02 25.11 -5.34
N MET A 230 -4.44 26.12 -4.57
CA MET A 230 -5.86 26.31 -4.19
C MET A 230 -6.43 27.66 -4.65
N GLU A 231 -7.75 27.74 -4.80
CA GLU A 231 -8.50 28.99 -4.89
C GLU A 231 -8.97 29.39 -3.49
N VAL A 232 -8.42 30.47 -2.93
CA VAL A 232 -8.68 30.91 -1.55
C VAL A 232 -10.00 31.71 -1.47
N GLN A 233 -10.95 31.21 -0.68
CA GLN A 233 -12.26 31.85 -0.45
C GLN A 233 -12.57 32.08 1.05
N ILE A 234 -11.53 32.10 1.87
CA ILE A 234 -11.60 32.33 3.33
C ILE A 234 -10.73 33.54 3.69
N LYS A 235 -10.79 34.02 4.93
CA LYS A 235 -10.03 35.19 5.36
C LYS A 235 -8.55 34.86 5.53
N GLU A 236 -7.69 35.85 5.33
CA GLU A 236 -6.22 35.69 5.41
C GLU A 236 -5.75 35.05 6.73
N ASN A 237 -6.31 35.46 7.88
CA ASN A 237 -5.96 34.89 9.18
C ASN A 237 -6.38 33.41 9.31
N GLU A 238 -7.41 32.98 8.58
CA GLU A 238 -7.88 31.59 8.54
C GLU A 238 -6.95 30.77 7.63
N VAL A 239 -6.46 31.34 6.52
CA VAL A 239 -5.41 30.74 5.67
C VAL A 239 -4.12 30.51 6.46
N GLU A 240 -3.69 31.51 7.23
CA GLU A 240 -2.52 31.40 8.11
C GLU A 240 -2.68 30.24 9.12
N ASN A 241 -3.89 30.02 9.65
CA ASN A 241 -4.18 28.90 10.54
C ASN A 241 -4.08 27.54 9.82
N VAL A 242 -4.57 27.44 8.59
CA VAL A 242 -4.47 26.21 7.78
C VAL A 242 -2.99 25.89 7.51
N ALA A 243 -2.21 26.88 7.08
CA ALA A 243 -0.79 26.73 6.81
C ALA A 243 0.00 26.33 8.06
N ALA A 244 -0.25 27.00 9.20
CA ALA A 244 0.40 26.68 10.47
C ALA A 244 0.06 25.27 10.95
N LEU A 245 -1.20 24.84 10.80
CA LEU A 245 -1.65 23.50 11.14
C LEU A 245 -0.95 22.43 10.30
N ALA A 246 -0.84 22.62 8.98
CA ALA A 246 -0.13 21.69 8.10
C ALA A 246 1.34 21.52 8.54
N ALA A 247 2.05 22.63 8.70
CA ALA A 247 3.45 22.60 9.16
C ALA A 247 3.60 21.97 10.55
N ALA A 248 2.69 22.24 11.49
CA ALA A 248 2.74 21.65 12.83
C ALA A 248 2.53 20.14 12.82
N MET A 249 1.53 19.65 12.06
CA MET A 249 1.31 18.21 11.91
C MET A 249 2.51 17.52 11.27
N LYS A 250 3.12 18.14 10.25
CA LYS A 250 4.34 17.63 9.61
C LYS A 250 5.50 17.52 10.59
N ASN A 251 5.75 18.55 11.40
CA ASN A 251 6.79 18.52 12.43
C ASN A 251 6.57 17.40 13.45
N LEU A 252 5.31 17.17 13.87
CA LEU A 252 4.99 16.14 14.84
C LEU A 252 5.11 14.73 14.24
N VAL A 253 4.68 14.54 12.99
CA VAL A 253 4.90 13.29 12.25
C VAL A 253 6.40 12.97 12.18
N GLU A 254 7.23 13.95 11.85
CA GLU A 254 8.69 13.80 11.83
C GLU A 254 9.28 13.52 13.23
N LYS A 255 8.87 14.30 14.25
CA LYS A 255 9.31 14.16 15.65
C LYS A 255 9.09 12.76 16.19
N TYR A 256 7.91 12.19 15.92
CA TYR A 256 7.55 10.85 16.40
C TYR A 256 7.96 9.75 15.42
N GLY A 257 8.42 10.08 14.21
CA GLY A 257 8.83 9.13 13.18
C GLY A 257 7.66 8.30 12.66
N CYS A 258 6.52 8.95 12.44
CA CYS A 258 5.29 8.37 11.91
C CYS A 258 5.26 8.44 10.37
N GLN A 259 4.43 7.61 9.74
CA GLN A 259 4.17 7.68 8.29
C GLN A 259 2.80 8.27 7.95
N ALA A 260 1.89 8.31 8.92
CA ALA A 260 0.55 8.84 8.79
C ALA A 260 0.11 9.51 10.10
N ALA A 261 -0.98 10.26 10.05
CA ALA A 261 -1.65 10.80 11.23
C ALA A 261 -3.15 10.52 11.18
N ALA A 262 -3.78 10.46 12.35
CA ALA A 262 -5.22 10.43 12.51
C ALA A 262 -5.60 11.52 13.51
N ILE A 263 -6.53 12.40 13.13
CA ILE A 263 -6.80 13.63 13.90
C ILE A 263 -8.26 13.70 14.35
N GLN A 264 -8.47 14.18 15.58
CA GLN A 264 -9.77 14.65 16.03
C GLN A 264 -10.12 15.95 15.28
N CYS A 265 -10.73 15.81 14.12
CA CYS A 265 -11.01 16.89 13.19
C CYS A 265 -12.09 17.87 13.66
N TRP A 266 -12.98 17.46 14.56
CA TRP A 266 -14.02 18.32 15.14
C TRP A 266 -14.41 17.87 16.56
N ASN A 267 -14.89 18.76 17.44
CA ASN A 267 -15.01 20.23 17.30
C ASN A 267 -13.83 21.01 17.93
N ALA A 268 -12.76 20.31 18.33
CA ALA A 268 -11.69 20.90 19.13
C ALA A 268 -10.94 22.02 18.39
N LEU A 269 -10.52 21.78 17.15
CA LEU A 269 -9.77 22.77 16.36
C LEU A 269 -10.60 24.01 16.01
N GLN A 270 -11.91 23.85 15.83
CA GLN A 270 -12.83 24.95 15.58
C GLN A 270 -12.90 25.89 16.78
N THR A 271 -12.79 25.33 17.99
CA THR A 271 -12.75 26.12 19.24
C THR A 271 -11.38 26.77 19.45
N GLU A 272 -10.29 26.03 19.21
CA GLU A 272 -8.93 26.47 19.52
C GLU A 272 -8.34 27.45 18.48
N ILE A 273 -8.57 27.18 17.19
CA ILE A 273 -7.96 27.92 16.08
C ILE A 273 -8.97 28.37 15.00
N GLY A 274 -10.26 28.11 15.19
CA GLY A 274 -11.31 28.68 14.36
C GLY A 274 -11.48 28.04 12.98
N ILE A 275 -10.80 26.93 12.68
CA ILE A 275 -10.83 26.27 11.35
C ILE A 275 -11.06 24.75 11.47
N MET A 276 -11.51 24.16 10.37
CA MET A 276 -11.44 22.72 10.10
C MET A 276 -10.03 22.33 9.61
N PRO A 277 -9.56 21.10 9.88
CA PRO A 277 -8.22 20.68 9.45
C PRO A 277 -8.14 20.21 7.99
N CYS A 278 -9.27 20.11 7.27
CA CYS A 278 -9.36 19.31 6.05
C CYS A 278 -8.33 19.77 4.98
N ALA A 279 -8.17 21.08 4.75
CA ALA A 279 -7.15 21.59 3.82
C ALA A 279 -5.71 21.33 4.27
N ALA A 280 -5.43 21.37 5.57
CA ALA A 280 -4.11 21.01 6.10
C ALA A 280 -3.82 19.51 5.91
N ASN A 281 -4.84 18.66 6.10
CA ASN A 281 -4.75 17.22 5.83
C ASN A 281 -4.46 16.98 4.34
N ALA A 282 -5.13 17.70 3.44
CA ALA A 282 -4.92 17.59 2.00
C ALA A 282 -3.48 17.94 1.57
N ILE A 283 -2.86 18.95 2.19
CA ILE A 283 -1.45 19.31 1.94
C ILE A 283 -0.54 18.14 2.31
N LEU A 284 -0.71 17.55 3.50
CA LEU A 284 0.12 16.42 3.93
C LEU A 284 -0.14 15.16 3.10
N ASN A 285 -1.39 14.91 2.71
CA ASN A 285 -1.75 13.82 1.81
C ASN A 285 -1.04 13.95 0.45
N GLU A 286 -0.92 15.17 -0.09
CA GLU A 286 -0.18 15.44 -1.32
C GLU A 286 1.33 15.12 -1.16
N GLU A 287 1.90 15.43 0.00
CA GLU A 287 3.29 15.10 0.34
C GLU A 287 3.51 13.58 0.56
N GLY A 288 2.44 12.80 0.70
CA GLY A 288 2.51 11.36 0.97
C GLY A 288 2.57 11.01 2.44
N ILE A 289 2.01 11.88 3.29
CA ILE A 289 1.77 11.64 4.71
C ILE A 289 0.25 11.60 4.89
N PRO A 290 -0.39 10.41 4.82
CA PRO A 290 -1.83 10.31 5.00
C PRO A 290 -2.28 10.87 6.36
N VAL A 291 -3.17 11.86 6.35
CA VAL A 291 -3.85 12.40 7.53
C VAL A 291 -5.35 12.14 7.37
N VAL A 292 -5.87 11.25 8.21
CA VAL A 292 -7.27 10.84 8.19
C VAL A 292 -8.06 11.50 9.31
N CYS A 293 -9.35 11.72 9.05
CA CYS A 293 -10.24 12.42 9.96
C CYS A 293 -10.81 11.46 11.04
N GLU A 294 -11.51 12.05 12.02
CA GLU A 294 -12.22 11.37 13.13
C GLU A 294 -11.35 10.43 13.98
N THR A 295 -10.02 10.58 13.90
CA THR A 295 -9.05 9.68 14.55
C THR A 295 -9.18 8.22 14.07
N ASP A 296 -9.52 8.02 12.79
CA ASP A 296 -9.71 6.69 12.22
C ASP A 296 -8.37 5.97 11.94
N ILE A 297 -7.84 5.27 12.94
CA ILE A 297 -6.57 4.53 12.86
C ILE A 297 -6.59 3.49 11.72
N HIS A 298 -7.70 2.76 11.56
CA HIS A 298 -7.84 1.75 10.52
C HIS A 298 -7.89 2.38 9.11
N GLY A 299 -8.46 3.57 8.99
CA GLY A 299 -8.35 4.45 7.82
C GLY A 299 -6.91 4.80 7.45
N ALA A 300 -6.10 5.22 8.44
CA ALA A 300 -4.69 5.53 8.23
C ALA A 300 -3.87 4.30 7.78
N VAL A 301 -4.14 3.13 8.38
CA VAL A 301 -3.56 1.85 7.91
C VAL A 301 -3.94 1.59 6.47
N THR A 302 -5.22 1.76 6.11
CA THR A 302 -5.70 1.56 4.75
C THR A 302 -4.99 2.48 3.75
N ALA A 303 -4.83 3.76 4.06
CA ALA A 303 -4.15 4.74 3.21
C ALA A 303 -2.68 4.36 2.94
N LEU A 304 -1.95 3.95 3.98
CA LEU A 304 -0.57 3.48 3.84
C LEU A 304 -0.48 2.22 2.98
N LEU A 305 -1.42 1.29 3.11
CA LEU A 305 -1.45 0.05 2.32
C LEU A 305 -1.67 0.34 0.83
N VAL A 306 -2.67 1.17 0.48
CA VAL A 306 -2.99 1.46 -0.93
C VAL A 306 -1.88 2.27 -1.60
N GLU A 307 -1.25 3.23 -0.91
CA GLU A 307 -0.12 3.99 -1.48
C GLU A 307 1.13 3.11 -1.64
N ALA A 308 1.36 2.18 -0.70
CA ALA A 308 2.43 1.20 -0.83
C ALA A 308 2.21 0.27 -2.04
N ALA A 309 0.98 -0.20 -2.25
CA ALA A 309 0.62 -1.03 -3.39
C ALA A 309 0.72 -0.26 -4.72
N GLY A 310 0.34 1.03 -4.68
CA GLY A 310 0.49 1.95 -5.81
C GLY A 310 1.93 2.33 -6.11
N MET A 311 2.89 1.90 -5.28
CA MET A 311 4.29 2.32 -5.34
C MET A 311 4.38 3.84 -5.39
N GLY A 312 3.59 4.56 -4.58
CA GLY A 312 3.65 6.02 -4.40
C GLY A 312 3.62 6.87 -5.68
N GLU A 313 3.20 6.29 -6.80
CA GLU A 313 3.07 6.97 -8.10
C GLU A 313 1.85 7.90 -8.13
N VAL A 314 0.82 7.57 -7.34
CA VAL A 314 -0.42 8.32 -7.19
C VAL A 314 -0.81 8.37 -5.71
N ARG A 315 -1.54 9.40 -5.32
CA ARG A 315 -1.99 9.60 -3.95
C ARG A 315 -3.34 8.93 -3.69
N SER A 316 -3.52 8.51 -2.45
CA SER A 316 -4.79 7.99 -1.97
C SER A 316 -5.73 9.12 -1.54
N PHE A 317 -7.03 8.82 -1.43
CA PHE A 317 -8.02 9.74 -0.88
C PHE A 317 -8.91 9.02 0.13
N PHE A 318 -9.11 9.63 1.30
CA PHE A 318 -9.93 9.12 2.40
C PHE A 318 -11.36 9.65 2.28
N ALA A 319 -12.34 8.76 2.12
CA ALA A 319 -13.70 9.10 1.72
C ALA A 319 -14.75 8.39 2.58
N ASP A 320 -15.96 8.95 2.57
CA ASP A 320 -17.16 8.34 3.11
C ASP A 320 -17.95 7.70 1.96
N TRP A 321 -18.53 6.52 2.20
CA TRP A 321 -19.72 6.06 1.49
C TRP A 321 -20.90 6.92 1.95
N THR A 322 -21.52 7.68 1.04
CA THR A 322 -22.50 8.71 1.45
C THR A 322 -23.92 8.43 0.97
N ILE A 323 -24.20 8.62 -0.32
CA ILE A 323 -25.53 8.49 -0.91
C ILE A 323 -25.46 7.82 -2.28
N ARG A 324 -26.56 7.15 -2.64
CA ARG A 324 -26.76 6.57 -3.97
C ARG A 324 -26.75 7.62 -5.06
N HIS A 325 -26.21 7.26 -6.22
CA HIS A 325 -26.31 8.06 -7.42
C HIS A 325 -27.78 8.20 -7.85
N PRO A 326 -28.29 9.41 -8.12
CA PRO A 326 -29.71 9.60 -8.44
C PRO A 326 -30.11 8.98 -9.77
N ASP A 327 -29.17 8.90 -10.72
CA ASP A 327 -29.43 8.46 -12.10
C ASP A 327 -28.76 7.13 -12.50
N LEU A 328 -27.98 6.51 -11.60
CA LEU A 328 -27.22 5.28 -11.89
C LEU A 328 -27.49 4.23 -10.79
N ASP A 329 -28.09 3.11 -11.17
CA ASP A 329 -28.57 2.09 -10.22
C ASP A 329 -27.46 1.54 -9.30
N ASN A 330 -26.24 1.41 -9.82
CA ASN A 330 -25.07 0.94 -9.06
C ASN A 330 -24.09 2.06 -8.69
N GLY A 331 -24.54 3.32 -8.75
CA GLY A 331 -23.71 4.47 -8.42
C GLY A 331 -23.79 4.88 -6.95
N GLU A 332 -22.70 5.47 -6.45
CA GLU A 332 -22.54 5.94 -5.08
C GLU A 332 -21.68 7.22 -5.06
N LEU A 333 -21.96 8.15 -4.16
CA LEU A 333 -21.12 9.29 -3.88
C LEU A 333 -20.06 8.91 -2.85
N LEU A 334 -18.81 9.07 -3.23
CA LEU A 334 -17.69 9.18 -2.30
C LEU A 334 -17.48 10.65 -1.98
N GLN A 335 -17.48 11.01 -0.70
CA GLN A 335 -17.27 12.39 -0.28
C GLN A 335 -16.56 12.45 1.07
N HIS A 336 -15.84 13.52 1.32
CA HIS A 336 -15.41 13.89 2.67
C HIS A 336 -15.32 15.41 2.77
N CYS A 337 -15.16 15.95 3.99
CA CYS A 337 -15.03 17.38 4.30
C CYS A 337 -13.94 18.17 3.55
N GLY A 338 -13.18 17.58 2.63
CA GLY A 338 -12.08 18.20 1.91
C GLY A 338 -10.65 17.76 2.26
N PRO A 339 -10.37 16.54 2.78
CA PRO A 339 -9.00 16.11 3.06
C PRO A 339 -8.26 15.56 1.83
N TRP A 340 -8.88 15.51 0.65
CA TRP A 340 -8.25 14.84 -0.49
C TRP A 340 -7.07 15.65 -1.04
N PRO A 341 -5.97 14.97 -1.42
CA PRO A 341 -4.81 15.63 -2.01
C PRO A 341 -5.17 16.36 -3.30
N VAL A 342 -4.52 17.49 -3.57
CA VAL A 342 -4.85 18.36 -4.73
C VAL A 342 -4.63 17.64 -6.06
N SER A 343 -3.71 16.67 -6.13
CA SER A 343 -3.46 15.83 -7.31
C SER A 343 -4.62 14.90 -7.67
N VAL A 344 -5.54 14.62 -6.75
CA VAL A 344 -6.75 13.82 -7.00
C VAL A 344 -7.84 14.66 -7.69
N ALA A 345 -7.83 15.98 -7.52
CA ALA A 345 -8.84 16.88 -8.08
C ALA A 345 -8.75 16.99 -9.61
N ALA A 346 -9.90 17.08 -10.28
CA ALA A 346 -10.02 17.38 -11.70
C ALA A 346 -9.93 18.89 -12.01
N GLU A 347 -10.04 19.71 -10.97
CA GLU A 347 -10.07 21.17 -11.01
C GLU A 347 -9.23 21.78 -9.89
N LYS A 348 -8.98 23.10 -9.92
CA LYS A 348 -8.29 23.78 -8.83
C LYS A 348 -9.20 23.78 -7.58
N PRO A 349 -8.81 23.13 -6.47
CA PRO A 349 -9.68 23.05 -5.30
C PRO A 349 -9.95 24.41 -4.66
N LYS A 350 -11.17 24.59 -4.16
CA LYS A 350 -11.59 25.80 -3.46
C LYS A 350 -11.41 25.62 -1.96
N LEU A 351 -10.56 26.45 -1.35
CA LEU A 351 -10.42 26.54 0.10
C LEU A 351 -11.58 27.38 0.65
N THR A 352 -12.52 26.72 1.31
CA THR A 352 -13.85 27.23 1.65
C THR A 352 -14.41 26.58 2.93
N TYR A 353 -15.73 26.54 3.06
CA TYR A 353 -16.50 25.99 4.18
C TYR A 353 -17.04 24.59 3.84
N PRO A 354 -17.11 23.67 4.82
CA PRO A 354 -17.70 22.34 4.63
C PRO A 354 -19.23 22.42 4.65
N LEU A 355 -19.89 21.28 4.35
CA LEU A 355 -21.35 21.16 4.34
C LEU A 355 -22.01 21.35 5.71
N ALA A 356 -21.40 20.82 6.75
CA ALA A 356 -22.05 20.66 8.05
C ALA A 356 -21.59 21.67 9.12
N PHE A 357 -20.65 22.57 8.81
CA PHE A 357 -20.04 23.45 9.81
C PHE A 357 -19.84 24.88 9.30
N ASP A 358 -20.00 25.85 10.20
CA ASP A 358 -19.80 27.28 9.92
C ASP A 358 -18.33 27.74 10.00
N HIS A 359 -17.40 26.81 10.23
CA HIS A 359 -15.97 27.09 10.29
C HIS A 359 -15.28 26.81 8.94
N PRO A 360 -14.37 27.70 8.48
CA PRO A 360 -13.62 27.52 7.22
C PRO A 360 -12.52 26.47 7.34
N GLY A 361 -11.84 26.16 6.23
CA GLY A 361 -10.70 25.22 6.19
C GLY A 361 -11.00 23.89 5.49
N SER A 362 -12.13 23.82 4.78
CA SER A 362 -12.50 22.71 3.89
C SER A 362 -11.98 22.95 2.47
N LEU A 363 -11.64 21.88 1.75
CA LEU A 363 -11.53 21.93 0.29
C LEU A 363 -12.81 21.44 -0.37
N THR A 364 -13.25 22.16 -1.41
CA THR A 364 -14.26 21.67 -2.35
C THR A 364 -13.67 21.48 -3.73
N ALA A 365 -13.74 20.25 -4.24
CA ALA A 365 -13.32 19.88 -5.59
C ALA A 365 -13.91 18.53 -5.99
N GLU A 366 -14.25 18.38 -7.26
CA GLU A 366 -14.49 17.05 -7.83
C GLU A 366 -13.17 16.34 -8.13
N ALA A 367 -13.07 15.06 -7.81
CA ALA A 367 -11.92 14.24 -8.20
C ALA A 367 -11.97 13.86 -9.68
N LYS A 368 -10.81 13.50 -10.22
CA LYS A 368 -10.69 12.90 -11.55
C LYS A 368 -11.54 11.64 -11.64
N HIS A 369 -12.18 11.46 -12.79
CA HIS A 369 -12.86 10.21 -13.12
C HIS A 369 -11.85 9.13 -13.53
N GLY A 370 -12.34 7.92 -13.80
CA GLY A 370 -11.53 6.78 -14.24
C GLY A 370 -11.56 5.62 -13.26
N ASP A 371 -10.73 4.61 -13.53
CA ASP A 371 -10.70 3.40 -12.70
C ASP A 371 -10.07 3.69 -11.34
N VAL A 372 -10.75 3.26 -10.28
CA VAL A 372 -10.30 3.40 -8.90
C VAL A 372 -10.37 2.07 -8.18
N THR A 373 -9.43 1.85 -7.26
CA THR A 373 -9.54 0.80 -6.25
C THR A 373 -10.11 1.43 -4.98
N LEU A 374 -11.09 0.77 -4.34
CA LEU A 374 -11.65 1.17 -3.05
C LEU A 374 -11.35 0.09 -2.01
N CYS A 375 -10.79 0.51 -0.88
CA CYS A 375 -10.29 -0.39 0.16
C CYS A 375 -10.70 0.04 1.58
N ARG A 376 -10.75 -0.93 2.50
CA ARG A 376 -10.87 -0.70 3.94
C ARG A 376 -10.25 -1.86 4.74
N PHE A 377 -9.16 -1.57 5.45
CA PHE A 377 -8.67 -2.45 6.53
C PHE A 377 -9.56 -2.23 7.75
N ASP A 378 -10.11 -3.29 8.33
CA ASP A 378 -10.89 -3.21 9.57
C ASP A 378 -10.96 -4.58 10.27
N GLY A 379 -11.55 -4.64 11.45
CA GLY A 379 -11.71 -5.91 12.15
C GLY A 379 -12.62 -5.88 13.37
N ASP A 380 -13.26 -7.02 13.62
CA ASP A 380 -14.14 -7.27 14.76
C ASP A 380 -13.64 -8.48 15.55
N ASN A 381 -13.72 -8.42 16.87
CA ASN A 381 -13.35 -9.53 17.77
C ASN A 381 -11.93 -10.08 17.52
N GLY A 382 -11.04 -9.22 17.01
CA GLY A 382 -9.66 -9.54 16.68
C GLY A 382 -9.44 -10.31 15.38
N GLU A 383 -10.48 -10.48 14.56
CA GLU A 383 -10.35 -10.97 13.19
C GLU A 383 -10.35 -9.75 12.24
N TYR A 384 -9.26 -9.61 11.48
CA TYR A 384 -9.04 -8.46 10.59
C TYR A 384 -9.15 -8.85 9.12
N SER A 385 -9.82 -8.00 8.36
CA SER A 385 -10.05 -8.15 6.93
C SER A 385 -9.65 -6.89 6.18
N LEU A 386 -9.35 -7.05 4.90
CA LEU A 386 -9.18 -5.96 3.96
C LEU A 386 -10.32 -6.05 2.95
N LEU A 387 -11.32 -5.18 3.06
CA LEU A 387 -12.28 -4.96 1.99
C LEU A 387 -11.53 -4.41 0.78
N LEU A 388 -11.75 -4.99 -0.39
CA LEU A 388 -11.10 -4.54 -1.62
C LEU A 388 -12.01 -4.74 -2.83
N GLY A 389 -11.90 -3.84 -3.80
CA GLY A 389 -12.52 -4.02 -5.10
C GLY A 389 -12.34 -2.81 -5.99
N ARG A 390 -12.94 -2.89 -7.17
CA ARG A 390 -12.84 -1.87 -8.22
C ARG A 390 -14.09 -1.02 -8.26
N ALA A 391 -13.93 0.24 -8.63
CA ALA A 391 -15.02 1.11 -9.01
C ALA A 391 -14.56 2.00 -10.16
N LYS A 392 -15.48 2.70 -10.79
CA LYS A 392 -15.19 3.65 -11.84
C LYS A 392 -15.75 5.01 -11.48
N GLY A 393 -14.91 6.03 -11.44
CA GLY A 393 -15.35 7.42 -11.35
C GLY A 393 -16.20 7.80 -12.56
N VAL A 394 -17.38 8.36 -12.31
CA VAL A 394 -18.40 8.70 -13.30
C VAL A 394 -18.93 10.12 -13.10
N ASP A 395 -19.62 10.65 -14.10
CA ASP A 395 -20.36 11.90 -13.98
C ASP A 395 -21.47 11.78 -12.93
N GLY A 396 -21.75 12.88 -12.24
CA GLY A 396 -22.90 13.00 -11.35
C GLY A 396 -23.19 14.44 -10.94
N PRO A 397 -24.20 14.68 -10.10
CA PRO A 397 -24.53 16.01 -9.62
C PRO A 397 -23.39 16.67 -8.85
N LYS A 398 -23.33 18.00 -8.88
CA LYS A 398 -22.32 18.76 -8.15
C LYS A 398 -22.42 18.51 -6.63
N GLY A 399 -21.30 18.10 -6.03
CA GLY A 399 -21.12 17.91 -4.60
C GLY A 399 -20.48 19.11 -3.89
N MET A 400 -20.27 18.96 -2.58
CA MET A 400 -19.50 19.89 -1.75
C MET A 400 -18.55 19.14 -0.84
N GLY A 401 -17.42 19.75 -0.48
CA GLY A 401 -16.25 19.01 -0.01
C GLY A 401 -15.47 18.40 -1.18
N THR A 402 -14.56 17.49 -0.90
CA THR A 402 -13.89 16.71 -1.95
C THR A 402 -14.72 15.48 -2.24
N TYR A 403 -15.08 15.26 -3.50
CA TYR A 403 -16.05 14.22 -3.86
C TYR A 403 -15.79 13.57 -5.21
N LEU A 404 -16.32 12.35 -5.38
CA LEU A 404 -16.32 11.57 -6.61
C LEU A 404 -17.59 10.71 -6.65
N TRP A 405 -18.33 10.77 -7.75
CA TRP A 405 -19.33 9.74 -8.02
C TRP A 405 -18.65 8.52 -8.60
N VAL A 406 -18.98 7.34 -8.09
CA VAL A 406 -18.44 6.08 -8.57
C VAL A 406 -19.56 5.13 -8.97
N GLU A 407 -19.30 4.28 -9.95
CA GLU A 407 -20.11 3.12 -10.30
C GLU A 407 -19.34 1.85 -9.90
N VAL A 408 -20.00 0.94 -9.18
CA VAL A 408 -19.49 -0.39 -8.83
C VAL A 408 -20.27 -1.46 -9.60
N GLU A 409 -19.79 -2.72 -9.61
CA GLU A 409 -20.48 -3.79 -10.34
C GLU A 409 -21.87 -4.09 -9.76
N ASN A 410 -21.98 -4.14 -8.43
CA ASN A 410 -23.23 -4.40 -7.74
C ASN A 410 -23.28 -3.69 -6.39
N ILE A 411 -24.01 -2.58 -6.34
CA ILE A 411 -24.01 -1.73 -5.16
C ILE A 411 -24.70 -2.38 -3.95
N LYS A 412 -25.70 -3.24 -4.17
CA LYS A 412 -26.41 -3.95 -3.10
C LYS A 412 -25.50 -4.97 -2.41
N ARG A 413 -24.62 -5.62 -3.18
CA ARG A 413 -23.62 -6.55 -2.65
C ARG A 413 -22.56 -5.83 -1.83
N LEU A 414 -22.07 -4.69 -2.33
CA LEU A 414 -21.14 -3.84 -1.60
C LEU A 414 -21.76 -3.33 -0.29
N GLU A 415 -22.98 -2.80 -0.35
CA GLU A 415 -23.72 -2.32 0.83
C GLU A 415 -23.91 -3.42 1.87
N ALA A 416 -24.38 -4.60 1.47
CA ALA A 416 -24.54 -5.73 2.39
C ALA A 416 -23.21 -6.09 3.06
N LYS A 417 -22.09 -6.09 2.31
CA LYS A 417 -20.76 -6.33 2.90
C LYS A 417 -20.33 -5.26 3.89
N ILE A 418 -20.56 -3.98 3.59
CA ILE A 418 -20.21 -2.89 4.51
C ILE A 418 -21.07 -2.96 5.78
N VAL A 419 -22.38 -3.21 5.65
CA VAL A 419 -23.33 -3.20 6.77
C VAL A 419 -23.23 -4.46 7.64
N GLU A 420 -23.01 -5.63 7.04
CA GLU A 420 -22.98 -6.92 7.76
C GLU A 420 -21.55 -7.37 8.10
N GLY A 421 -20.53 -6.71 7.54
CA GLY A 421 -19.12 -6.96 7.81
C GLY A 421 -18.54 -6.05 8.90
N PRO A 422 -17.23 -6.16 9.19
CA PRO A 422 -16.55 -5.39 10.23
C PRO A 422 -16.25 -3.94 9.81
N TYR A 423 -16.89 -3.44 8.75
CA TYR A 423 -16.51 -2.20 8.08
C TYR A 423 -17.37 -1.03 8.55
N ILE A 424 -16.95 0.17 8.16
CA ILE A 424 -17.63 1.41 8.50
C ILE A 424 -17.86 2.26 7.25
N HIS A 425 -18.45 3.44 7.44
CA HIS A 425 -18.72 4.38 6.35
C HIS A 425 -17.45 4.94 5.68
N HIS A 426 -16.29 4.89 6.33
CA HIS A 426 -15.04 5.33 5.74
C HIS A 426 -14.38 4.26 4.86
N CYS A 427 -13.86 4.68 3.71
CA CYS A 427 -12.99 3.91 2.83
C CYS A 427 -11.81 4.76 2.34
N VAL A 428 -10.86 4.11 1.67
CA VAL A 428 -9.78 4.80 0.96
C VAL A 428 -9.81 4.40 -0.50
N GLY A 429 -9.76 5.40 -1.39
CA GLY A 429 -9.62 5.20 -2.82
C GLY A 429 -8.24 5.57 -3.36
N ILE A 430 -7.91 5.03 -4.53
CA ILE A 430 -6.71 5.36 -5.30
C ILE A 430 -6.99 5.17 -6.80
N HIS A 431 -6.55 6.12 -7.65
CA HIS A 431 -6.70 6.07 -9.13
C HIS A 431 -5.69 5.11 -9.78
N LYS A 432 -5.73 3.85 -9.36
CA LYS A 432 -4.91 2.75 -9.86
C LYS A 432 -5.56 1.43 -9.48
N ASP A 433 -5.50 0.42 -10.36
CA ASP A 433 -5.87 -0.94 -9.98
C ASP A 433 -4.77 -1.57 -9.13
N VAL A 434 -4.98 -1.62 -7.81
CA VAL A 434 -4.07 -2.24 -6.84
C VAL A 434 -4.69 -3.47 -6.18
N VAL A 435 -5.88 -3.90 -6.64
CA VAL A 435 -6.60 -5.06 -6.10
C VAL A 435 -5.73 -6.34 -6.13
N PRO A 436 -5.05 -6.69 -7.25
CA PRO A 436 -4.24 -7.92 -7.27
C PRO A 436 -3.05 -7.88 -6.31
N VAL A 437 -2.39 -6.73 -6.19
CA VAL A 437 -1.24 -6.55 -5.29
C VAL A 437 -1.67 -6.67 -3.83
N LEU A 438 -2.74 -6.00 -3.42
CA LEU A 438 -3.24 -6.07 -2.05
C LEU A 438 -3.77 -7.46 -1.70
N TYR A 439 -4.51 -8.09 -2.62
CA TYR A 439 -4.98 -9.47 -2.47
C TYR A 439 -3.82 -10.44 -2.22
N GLU A 440 -2.73 -10.32 -2.98
CA GLU A 440 -1.55 -11.17 -2.80
C GLU A 440 -0.79 -10.83 -1.51
N ALA A 441 -0.71 -9.55 -1.14
CA ALA A 441 -0.04 -9.08 0.07
C ALA A 441 -0.70 -9.62 1.36
N CYS A 442 -2.02 -9.80 1.37
CA CYS A 442 -2.78 -10.40 2.48
C CYS A 442 -2.18 -11.72 2.99
N LYS A 443 -1.61 -12.55 2.09
CA LYS A 443 -0.92 -13.80 2.46
C LYS A 443 0.25 -13.62 3.43
N TYR A 444 0.89 -12.45 3.39
CA TYR A 444 2.12 -12.15 4.13
C TYR A 444 1.88 -11.33 5.40
N ILE A 445 0.79 -10.55 5.43
CA ILE A 445 0.47 -9.66 6.56
C ILE A 445 -0.53 -10.28 7.55
N GLY A 446 -1.12 -11.43 7.22
CA GLY A 446 -2.03 -12.13 8.14
C GLY A 446 -3.41 -11.49 8.24
N VAL A 447 -3.90 -10.93 7.14
CA VAL A 447 -5.20 -10.27 7.02
C VAL A 447 -6.01 -11.00 5.95
N ALA A 448 -7.31 -11.21 6.16
CA ALA A 448 -8.17 -11.86 5.18
C ALA A 448 -8.53 -10.89 4.03
N PRO A 449 -8.30 -11.22 2.76
CA PRO A 449 -8.83 -10.43 1.66
C PRO A 449 -10.35 -10.66 1.55
N ASP A 450 -11.12 -9.58 1.44
CA ASP A 450 -12.57 -9.62 1.29
C ASP A 450 -13.02 -8.82 0.06
N LEU A 451 -13.12 -9.51 -1.07
CA LEU A 451 -13.54 -8.90 -2.33
C LEU A 451 -15.04 -8.62 -2.28
N TYR A 452 -15.44 -7.38 -2.57
CA TYR A 452 -16.87 -7.06 -2.63
C TYR A 452 -17.56 -7.50 -3.92
N ASP A 453 -16.80 -7.90 -4.93
CA ASP A 453 -17.27 -8.50 -6.18
C ASP A 453 -16.69 -9.92 -6.35
N PRO A 454 -17.35 -10.82 -7.11
CA PRO A 454 -16.98 -12.23 -7.25
C PRO A 454 -15.86 -12.41 -8.27
N ILE A 455 -14.82 -11.57 -8.15
CA ILE A 455 -13.70 -11.44 -9.09
C ILE A 455 -12.45 -12.22 -8.62
N GLU A 456 -12.57 -13.04 -7.58
CA GLU A 456 -11.41 -13.70 -6.97
C GLU A 456 -10.62 -14.56 -7.97
N GLU A 457 -11.31 -15.31 -8.83
CA GLU A 457 -10.62 -16.10 -9.87
C GLU A 457 -10.03 -15.24 -10.98
N GLU A 458 -10.61 -14.08 -11.29
CA GLU A 458 -10.00 -13.11 -12.22
C GLU A 458 -8.69 -12.56 -11.64
N VAL A 459 -8.71 -12.16 -10.36
CA VAL A 459 -7.52 -11.68 -9.65
C VAL A 459 -6.44 -12.77 -9.60
N LYS A 460 -6.81 -14.01 -9.28
CA LYS A 460 -5.86 -15.14 -9.31
C LYS A 460 -5.35 -15.42 -10.73
N ALA A 461 -6.20 -15.33 -11.75
CA ALA A 461 -5.79 -15.51 -13.15
C ALA A 461 -4.77 -14.45 -13.58
N TYR A 462 -5.00 -13.18 -13.22
CA TYR A 462 -4.04 -12.09 -13.44
C TYR A 462 -2.69 -12.38 -12.77
N LEU A 463 -2.69 -12.79 -11.49
CA LEU A 463 -1.48 -13.13 -10.75
C LEU A 463 -0.76 -14.35 -11.34
N ARG A 464 -1.50 -15.32 -11.91
CA ARG A 464 -0.95 -16.45 -12.68
C ARG A 464 -0.46 -16.04 -14.08
N GLY A 465 -0.90 -14.90 -14.59
CA GLY A 465 -0.56 -14.40 -15.91
C GLY A 465 -1.29 -15.03 -17.08
N GLU A 466 -2.55 -15.39 -16.85
CA GLU A 466 -3.48 -15.92 -17.88
C GLU A 466 -4.02 -14.86 -18.83
#